data_AF-A0A812MIN1-F1
#
_entry.id   AF-A0A812MIN1-F1
#
_cell.length_a   1.000
_cell.length_b   1.000
_cell.length_c   1.000
_cell.angle_alpha   90.00
_cell.angle_beta   90.00
_cell.angle_gamma   90.00
#
_symmetry.space_group_name_H-M   'P 1'
#
loop_
_entity.id
_entity.type
_entity.pdbx_description
1 polymer ?
#
loop_
_entity_poly.entity_id
_entity_poly.type
_entity_poly.pdbx_seq_one_letter_code
_entity_poly.pdbx_strand_id
1 'polypeptide(L)' 'MKEKVLRALADCGKPFAMLLPISILHVGFVREIIDMNQVQVIIPRRVHVRKSGQDVLPFKYLCWFCVGTKLPRDLIFVND' A
#
# COMPACT_ATOMS: atom_id res chain seq x y z
N MET A 1 -1.06 8.63 12.19
CA MET A 1 0.28 8.76 11.54
C MET A 1 0.25 8.35 10.08
N LYS A 2 -0.16 7.12 9.73
CA LYS A 2 -0.25 6.65 8.31
C LYS A 2 -1.16 7.54 7.45
N GLU A 3 -2.32 7.92 7.97
CA GLU A 3 -3.26 8.83 7.29
C GLU A 3 -2.62 10.18 6.95
N LYS A 4 -1.96 10.85 7.92
CA LYS A 4 -1.24 12.12 7.69
C LYS A 4 -0.20 12.00 6.58
N VAL A 5 0.55 10.89 6.55
CA VAL A 5 1.55 10.64 5.50
C VAL A 5 0.88 10.41 4.15
N LEU A 6 -0.18 9.59 4.09
CA LEU A 6 -0.94 9.35 2.86
C LEU A 6 -1.56 10.64 2.31
N ARG A 7 -2.10 11.50 3.18
CA ARG A 7 -2.67 12.79 2.79
C ARG A 7 -1.60 13.70 2.19
N ALA A 8 -0.45 13.83 2.86
CA ALA A 8 0.67 14.62 2.33
C ALA A 8 1.20 14.10 0.98
N LEU A 9 1.24 12.77 0.80
CA LEU A 9 1.63 12.14 -0.47
C LEU A 9 0.58 12.34 -1.57
N ALA A 10 -0.72 12.28 -1.24
CA ALA A 10 -1.80 12.58 -2.17
C ALA A 10 -1.74 14.05 -2.61
N ASP A 11 -1.61 14.97 -1.66
CA ASP A 11 -1.60 16.41 -1.88
C ASP A 11 -0.39 16.87 -2.71
N CYS A 12 0.73 16.13 -2.68
CA CYS A 12 1.90 16.48 -3.49
C CYS A 12 1.75 16.19 -4.99
N GLY A 13 0.73 15.41 -5.39
CA GLY A 13 0.42 15.13 -6.80
C GLY A 13 1.48 14.32 -7.55
N LYS A 14 2.47 13.74 -6.87
CA LYS A 14 3.52 12.91 -7.48
C LYS A 14 3.21 11.42 -7.29
N PRO A 15 3.57 10.56 -8.26
CA PRO A 15 3.50 9.12 -8.05
C PRO A 15 4.30 8.66 -6.85
N PHE A 16 3.79 7.71 -6.08
CA PHE A 16 4.47 7.16 -4.92
C PHE A 16 4.17 5.68 -4.69
N ALA A 17 5.02 5.04 -3.89
CA ALA A 17 4.86 3.67 -3.44
C ALA A 17 5.17 3.56 -1.95
N MET A 18 4.36 2.78 -1.21
CA MET A 18 4.56 2.52 0.20
C MET A 18 4.43 1.02 0.47
N LEU A 19 5.34 0.47 1.29
CA LEU A 19 5.21 -0.90 1.78
C LEU A 19 4.31 -0.92 3.01
N LEU A 20 3.13 -1.52 2.89
CA LEU A 20 2.09 -1.49 3.90
C LEU A 20 1.50 -2.88 4.12
N PRO A 21 0.88 -3.14 5.30
CA PRO A 21 0.02 -4.31 5.45
C PRO A 21 -1.15 -4.25 4.46
N ILE A 22 -1.49 -5.38 3.84
CA ILE A 22 -2.58 -5.51 2.86
C ILE A 22 -3.93 -5.09 3.42
N SER A 23 -4.10 -5.14 4.75
CA SER A 23 -5.31 -4.65 5.43
C SER A 23 -5.58 -3.17 5.19
N ILE A 24 -4.57 -2.39 4.76
CA ILE A 24 -4.75 -0.98 4.39
C ILE A 24 -5.80 -0.78 3.30
N LEU A 25 -6.01 -1.77 2.43
CA LEU A 25 -6.98 -1.73 1.33
C LEU A 25 -8.44 -1.66 1.81
N HIS A 26 -8.70 -2.05 3.06
CA HIS A 26 -10.03 -2.05 3.67
C HIS A 26 -10.27 -0.85 4.58
N VAL A 27 -9.28 0.03 4.77
CA VAL A 27 -9.39 1.13 5.74
C VAL A 27 -10.10 2.33 5.09
N GLY A 28 -11.16 2.81 5.75
CA GLY A 28 -12.05 3.88 5.22
C GLY A 28 -11.31 5.13 4.75
N PHE A 29 -10.38 5.66 5.56
CA PHE A 29 -9.66 6.89 5.22
C PHE A 29 -8.87 6.82 3.91
N VAL A 30 -8.46 5.61 3.46
CA VAL A 30 -7.71 5.46 2.22
C VAL A 30 -8.57 5.82 1.02
N ARG A 31 -9.85 5.40 1.05
CA ARG A 31 -10.83 5.72 0.01
C ARG A 31 -11.21 7.20 0.00
N GLU A 32 -11.11 7.87 1.14
CA GLU A 32 -11.37 9.31 1.26
C GLU A 32 -10.22 10.17 0.75
N ILE A 33 -8.98 9.67 0.83
CA ILE A 33 -7.76 10.41 0.49
C ILE A 33 -7.28 10.11 -0.93
N ILE A 34 -7.44 8.88 -1.40
CA ILE A 34 -6.86 8.40 -2.66
C ILE A 34 -7.97 7.97 -3.61
N ASP A 35 -7.88 8.46 -4.86
CA ASP A 35 -8.64 7.90 -5.96
C ASP A 35 -8.21 6.44 -6.21
N MET A 36 -9.09 5.51 -5.84
CA MET A 36 -8.82 4.07 -5.92
C MET A 36 -8.55 3.60 -7.36
N ASN A 37 -8.98 4.35 -8.39
CA ASN A 37 -8.66 4.03 -9.78
C ASN A 37 -7.17 4.21 -10.09
N GLN A 38 -6.48 5.06 -9.33
CA GLN A 38 -5.05 5.31 -9.47
C GLN A 38 -4.20 4.35 -8.64
N VAL A 39 -4.83 3.56 -7.78
CA VAL A 39 -4.15 2.60 -6.92
C VAL A 39 -3.73 1.37 -7.75
N GLN A 40 -2.47 0.96 -7.56
CA GLN A 40 -1.97 -0.34 -7.93
C GLN A 40 -1.45 -1.05 -6.67
N VAL A 41 -1.76 -2.33 -6.56
CA VAL A 41 -1.26 -3.16 -5.46
C VAL A 41 -0.40 -4.28 -6.04
N ILE A 42 0.84 -4.39 -5.55
CA ILE A 42 1.79 -5.42 -5.95
C ILE A 42 2.09 -6.29 -4.74
N ILE A 43 1.98 -7.61 -4.90
CA ILE A 43 2.26 -8.58 -3.84
C ILE A 43 3.73 -8.99 -3.92
N PRO A 44 4.55 -8.61 -2.94
CA PRO A 44 5.97 -8.90 -3.00
C PRO A 44 6.22 -10.39 -2.71
N ARG A 45 6.84 -11.09 -3.67
CA ARG A 45 6.99 -12.56 -3.62
C ARG A 45 8.15 -13.07 -2.75
N ARG A 46 9.12 -12.20 -2.42
CA ARG A 46 10.34 -12.55 -1.67
C ARG A 46 10.68 -11.46 -0.67
N VAL A 47 9.96 -11.42 0.45
CA VAL A 47 10.21 -10.43 1.50
C VAL A 47 10.71 -11.11 2.76
N HIS A 48 11.90 -10.71 3.21
CA HIS A 48 12.45 -11.08 4.51
C HIS A 48 12.57 -9.80 5.33
N VAL A 49 11.62 -9.56 6.24
CA VAL A 49 11.69 -8.43 7.18
C VAL A 49 11.97 -8.97 8.57
N ARG A 50 12.92 -8.34 9.27
CA ARG A 50 13.15 -8.56 10.69
C ARG A 50 13.05 -7.23 11.43
N LYS A 51 12.46 -7.24 12.62
CA LYS A 51 12.65 -6.12 13.54
C LYS A 51 14.04 -6.25 14.16
N SER A 52 14.71 -5.12 14.40
CA SER A 52 16.03 -5.14 15.02
C SER A 52 15.96 -5.84 16.37
N GLY A 53 16.79 -6.87 16.58
CA GLY A 53 16.84 -7.66 17.81
C GLY A 53 15.65 -8.61 18.04
N GLN A 54 14.78 -8.84 17.05
CA GLN A 54 13.66 -9.77 17.15
C GLN A 54 13.67 -10.80 16.02
N ASP A 55 12.97 -11.91 16.25
CA ASP A 55 12.79 -12.96 15.26
C ASP A 55 12.11 -12.46 13.98
N VAL A 56 12.31 -13.23 12.91
CA VAL A 56 11.65 -13.01 11.62
C VAL A 56 10.13 -13.13 11.84
N LEU A 57 9.44 -12.00 11.73
CA LEU A 57 7.98 -11.99 11.79
C LEU A 57 7.44 -12.61 10.50
N PRO A 58 6.45 -13.52 10.54
CA PRO A 58 5.79 -14.02 9.35
C PRO A 58 4.97 -12.88 8.74
N PHE A 59 5.63 -12.08 7.91
CA PHE A 59 5.09 -10.91 7.23
C PHE A 59 4.22 -11.32 6.02
N LYS A 60 3.27 -12.24 6.24
CA LYS A 60 2.48 -12.89 5.18
C LYS A 60 1.46 -11.99 4.47
N TYR A 61 1.43 -10.70 4.76
CA TYR A 61 0.38 -9.79 4.28
C TYR A 61 0.90 -8.39 3.98
N LEU A 62 2.09 -8.26 3.40
CA LEU A 62 2.55 -6.98 2.87
C LEU A 62 2.12 -6.79 1.43
N CYS A 63 1.91 -5.55 1.05
CA CYS A 63 1.78 -5.14 -0.34
C CYS A 63 2.52 -3.82 -0.57
N TRP A 64 2.99 -3.62 -1.80
CA TRP A 64 3.30 -2.29 -2.28
C TRP A 64 1.99 -1.60 -2.66
N PHE A 65 1.65 -0.56 -1.90
CA PHE A 65 0.57 0.35 -2.21
C PHE A 65 1.12 1.47 -3.08
N CYS A 66 0.81 1.42 -4.37
CA CYS A 66 1.32 2.35 -5.37
C CYS A 66 0.19 3.26 -5.86
N VAL A 67 0.47 4.54 -6.06
CA VAL A 67 -0.49 5.51 -6.59
C VAL A 67 0.13 6.24 -7.77
N GLY A 68 -0.58 6.28 -8.90
CA GLY A 68 -0.15 7.02 -10.10
C GLY A 68 1.11 6.45 -10.79
N THR A 69 1.58 5.27 -10.38
CA THR A 69 2.85 4.69 -10.87
C THR A 69 2.74 4.01 -12.23
N LYS A 70 1.52 3.70 -12.68
CA LYS A 70 1.22 2.97 -13.93
C LYS A 70 1.89 1.60 -14.02
N LEU A 71 2.15 0.96 -12.88
CA LEU A 71 2.69 -0.39 -12.81
C LEU A 71 1.59 -1.44 -13.13
N PRO A 72 1.96 -2.66 -13.57
CA PRO A 72 1.03 -3.78 -13.65
C PRO A 72 0.39 -4.06 -12.29
N ARG A 73 -0.90 -4.42 -12.30
CA ARG A 73 -1.68 -4.74 -11.09
C ARG A 73 -1.59 -6.23 -10.80
N ASP A 74 -1.16 -6.60 -9.60
CA ASP A 74 -1.26 -7.99 -9.12
C ASP A 74 -2.64 -8.27 -8.52
N LEU A 75 -3.25 -7.27 -7.89
CA LEU A 75 -4.62 -7.34 -7.37
C LEU A 75 -5.54 -6.40 -8.14
N ILE A 76 -6.77 -6.86 -8.36
CA ILE A 76 -7.86 -6.07 -8.95
C ILE A 76 -8.91 -5.91 -7.85
N PHE A 77 -9.36 -4.68 -7.61
CA PHE A 77 -10.51 -4.44 -6.75
C PHE A 77 -11.76 -4.94 -7.48
N VAL A 78 -12.47 -5.87 -6.86
CA VAL A 78 -13.80 -6.26 -7.33
C VAL A 78 -14.77 -5.18 -6.86
N ASN A 79 -15.49 -4.58 -7.81
CA ASN A 79 -16.61 -3.70 -7.46
C ASN A 79 -17.75 -4.60 -6.98
N ASP A 80 -18.30 -4.31 -5.80
CA ASP A 80 -19.61 -4.85 -5.39
C ASP A 80 -20.72 -4.28 -6.28
#